data_AF-A0A5E4JQI7-F1
#
_entry.id   AF-A0A5E4JQI7-F1
#
_cell.length_a   1.000
_cell.length_b   1.000
_cell.length_c   1.000
_cell.angle_alpha   90.00
_cell.angle_beta   90.00
_cell.angle_gamma   90.00
#
_symmetry.space_group_name_H-M   'P 1'
#
loop_
_entity.id
_entity.type
_entity.pdbx_description
1 polymer ?
#
loop_
_entity_poly.entity_id
_entity_poly.type
_entity_poly.pdbx_seq_one_letter_code
_entity_poly.pdbx_strand_id
1 'polypeptide(L)'
;MNLKSNFLCKCGGLLYTDFKTNSEYCLNKNCENHKDIERIYNKKGDVEERFKRIKESLRLKSKLFSSNFINFLFDQQNYFFSKIYGGEGAPINGLLIICYIIFLVKDIKFVGRDSRPKSFMNFLRSQHEPLNNYLFYQDIKEENIILVDLPGRTNVPLKLKYLTEINKQKNNYGMISDIHSETNFRYDNIDLEKIDKKVFKIGMELDEYFIQFFPEMMKIDMLTKSNQEFSKLFERRGFTKYEVGALLSLFFSSPVLIDLSKIKKKEFIKTLKQMEFNDIQIENLFKFLIGDSDQIPLAIVTDEEIIYGKWTSLAMVMKYLGTLPERPLIVEGKRVASKVFEGKIRDILRTRGYLVPFNQEIQLHKDEDGYDVIAIDKTKKKINIIEAKYRDLPSSAFSALNLLNLKIYGKEFGEIEIAKKQISRKEQLEQNKDILEAKLSKEGIKIDLKEYDIVPYVVFKFSPILSQFEIVKLISFDDVSNINF
;
A
#
# COMPACT_ATOMS: atom_id res chain seq x y z
N MET A 1 11.87 -29.65 2.00
CA MET A 1 12.04 -28.23 2.38
C MET A 1 11.29 -28.02 3.69
N ASN A 2 11.95 -27.57 4.75
CA ASN A 2 11.30 -27.35 6.06
C ASN A 2 10.75 -25.93 6.09
N LEU A 3 9.44 -25.78 5.93
CA LEU A 3 8.75 -24.49 5.86
C LEU A 3 7.59 -24.49 6.84
N LYS A 4 7.47 -23.42 7.64
CA LYS A 4 6.32 -23.19 8.52
C LYS A 4 5.65 -21.88 8.14
N SER A 5 4.32 -21.90 8.15
CA SER A 5 3.50 -20.75 7.84
C SER A 5 2.15 -20.89 8.52
N ASN A 6 1.60 -19.77 8.99
CA ASN A 6 0.22 -19.69 9.44
C ASN A 6 -0.76 -19.47 8.28
N PHE A 7 -0.27 -19.26 7.05
CA PHE A 7 -1.08 -18.86 5.90
C PHE A 7 -0.98 -19.86 4.73
N LEU A 8 -0.14 -20.88 4.84
CA LEU A 8 0.01 -21.96 3.86
C LEU A 8 -0.35 -23.31 4.46
N CYS A 9 -1.00 -24.17 3.66
CA CYS A 9 -1.17 -25.59 3.96
C CYS A 9 0.21 -26.27 3.99
N LYS A 10 0.29 -27.47 4.57
CA LYS A 10 1.49 -28.32 4.50
C LYS A 10 1.93 -28.61 3.05
N CYS A 11 0.99 -28.60 2.10
CA CYS A 11 1.29 -28.73 0.67
C CYS A 11 1.84 -27.46 0.00
N GLY A 12 2.03 -26.35 0.74
CA GLY A 12 2.46 -25.05 0.22
C GLY A 12 1.36 -24.19 -0.42
N GLY A 13 0.12 -24.67 -0.50
CA GLY A 13 -0.99 -23.89 -1.05
C GLY A 13 -1.54 -22.86 -0.06
N LEU A 14 -2.05 -21.72 -0.55
CA LEU A 14 -2.68 -20.69 0.28
C LEU A 14 -3.87 -21.26 1.09
N LEU A 15 -4.01 -20.79 2.33
CA LEU A 15 -5.15 -21.10 3.19
C LEU A 15 -6.25 -20.07 3.04
N TYR A 16 -7.48 -20.56 3.03
CA TYR A 16 -8.70 -19.76 3.01
C TYR A 16 -9.51 -20.02 4.28
N THR A 17 -10.30 -19.03 4.70
CA THR A 17 -11.11 -19.06 5.92
C THR A 17 -12.58 -18.86 5.58
N ASP A 18 -13.45 -19.69 6.14
CA ASP A 18 -14.91 -19.48 6.06
C ASP A 18 -15.28 -18.21 6.83
N PHE A 19 -16.01 -17.30 6.18
CA PHE A 19 -16.44 -16.02 6.78
C PHE A 19 -17.24 -16.18 8.07
N LYS A 20 -17.97 -17.30 8.24
CA LYS A 20 -18.85 -17.54 9.40
C LYS A 20 -18.14 -18.25 10.53
N THR A 21 -17.36 -19.29 10.21
CA THR A 21 -16.80 -20.19 11.24
C THR A 21 -15.31 -19.97 11.49
N ASN A 22 -14.63 -19.20 10.63
CA ASN A 22 -13.17 -19.08 10.57
C ASN A 22 -12.42 -20.41 10.37
N SER A 23 -13.13 -21.47 9.97
CA SER A 23 -12.50 -22.76 9.64
C SER A 23 -11.57 -22.61 8.43
N GLU A 24 -10.43 -23.29 8.46
CA GLU A 24 -9.36 -23.15 7.46
C GLU A 24 -9.42 -24.26 6.41
N TYR A 25 -9.27 -23.86 5.16
CA TYR A 25 -9.37 -24.74 3.99
C TYR A 25 -8.18 -24.53 3.05
N CYS A 26 -7.76 -25.59 2.37
CA CYS A 26 -6.82 -25.54 1.27
C CYS A 26 -7.48 -26.01 -0.03
N LEU A 27 -7.27 -25.28 -1.12
CA LEU A 27 -7.88 -25.62 -2.40
C LEU A 27 -7.14 -26.70 -3.19
N ASN A 28 -5.93 -27.06 -2.77
CA ASN A 28 -5.21 -28.16 -3.38
C ASN A 28 -5.89 -29.48 -3.03
N LYS A 29 -6.49 -30.13 -4.03
CA LYS A 29 -7.22 -31.40 -3.89
C LYS A 29 -6.43 -32.52 -3.21
N ASN A 30 -5.11 -32.43 -3.22
CA ASN A 30 -4.21 -33.41 -2.61
C ASN A 30 -3.79 -33.03 -1.17
N CYS A 31 -4.21 -31.88 -0.61
CA CYS A 31 -3.91 -31.51 0.78
C CYS A 31 -4.94 -32.11 1.75
N GLU A 32 -4.51 -32.50 2.94
CA GLU A 32 -5.42 -32.95 4.02
C GLU A 32 -6.45 -31.88 4.42
N ASN A 33 -6.11 -30.59 4.25
CA ASN A 33 -7.03 -29.48 4.53
C ASN A 33 -7.96 -29.16 3.36
N HIS A 34 -7.98 -29.97 2.30
CA HIS A 34 -9.03 -29.93 1.26
C HIS A 34 -10.29 -30.67 1.67
N LYS A 35 -10.26 -31.35 2.82
CA LYS A 35 -11.42 -32.06 3.37
C LYS A 35 -12.63 -31.12 3.37
N ASP A 36 -13.75 -31.69 2.98
CA ASP A 36 -15.06 -31.05 2.99
C ASP A 36 -15.30 -30.01 1.87
N ILE A 37 -14.39 -29.80 0.91
CA ILE A 37 -14.73 -29.06 -0.31
C ILE A 37 -15.34 -30.00 -1.34
N GLU A 38 -16.64 -29.91 -1.56
CA GLU A 38 -17.37 -30.73 -2.55
C GLU A 38 -17.21 -30.15 -3.96
N ARG A 39 -17.22 -28.81 -4.08
CA ARG A 39 -17.15 -28.10 -5.36
C ARG A 39 -16.52 -26.73 -5.19
N ILE A 40 -15.76 -26.29 -6.20
CA ILE A 40 -15.28 -24.91 -6.33
C ILE A 40 -15.99 -24.26 -7.52
N TYR A 41 -16.57 -23.08 -7.31
CA TYR A 41 -17.21 -22.32 -8.38
C TYR A 41 -16.23 -21.36 -9.02
N ASN A 42 -16.00 -21.51 -10.33
CA ASN A 42 -15.31 -20.51 -11.13
C ASN A 42 -16.37 -19.60 -11.79
N LYS A 43 -16.70 -18.47 -11.15
CA LYS A 43 -17.71 -17.51 -11.66
C LYS A 43 -17.13 -16.38 -12.51
N LYS A 44 -15.89 -16.50 -13.03
CA LYS A 44 -15.23 -15.41 -13.78
C LYS A 44 -16.09 -14.86 -14.93
N GLY A 45 -16.83 -15.70 -15.66
CA GLY A 45 -17.72 -15.28 -16.76
C GLY A 45 -19.01 -14.56 -16.34
N ASP A 46 -19.68 -15.03 -15.28
CA ASP A 46 -20.94 -14.42 -14.78
C ASP A 46 -20.73 -13.01 -14.20
N VAL A 47 -19.51 -12.71 -13.75
CA VAL A 47 -19.12 -11.42 -13.15
C VAL A 47 -19.13 -10.30 -14.18
N GLU A 48 -18.56 -10.54 -15.35
CA GLU A 48 -18.40 -9.51 -16.40
C GLU A 48 -19.75 -9.09 -16.98
N GLU A 49 -20.65 -10.05 -17.19
CA GLU A 49 -21.99 -9.77 -17.72
C GLU A 49 -22.85 -8.99 -16.72
N ARG A 50 -22.82 -9.37 -15.43
CA ARG A 50 -23.48 -8.61 -14.36
C ARG A 50 -22.94 -7.18 -14.27
N PHE A 51 -21.63 -7.03 -14.41
CA PHE A 51 -20.99 -5.72 -14.37
C PHE A 51 -21.39 -4.83 -15.56
N LYS A 52 -21.45 -5.40 -16.76
CA LYS A 52 -21.94 -4.69 -17.95
C LYS A 52 -23.35 -4.11 -17.73
N ARG A 53 -24.24 -4.90 -17.13
CA ARG A 53 -25.60 -4.45 -16.77
C ARG A 53 -25.60 -3.33 -15.73
N ILE A 54 -24.74 -3.40 -14.70
CA ILE A 54 -24.58 -2.32 -13.71
C ILE A 54 -24.12 -1.03 -14.39
N LYS A 55 -23.11 -1.11 -15.26
CA LYS A 55 -22.58 0.03 -16.03
C LYS A 55 -23.66 0.67 -16.90
N GLU A 56 -24.42 -0.12 -17.63
CA GLU A 56 -25.52 0.37 -18.49
C GLU A 56 -26.63 1.02 -17.66
N SER A 57 -27.08 0.37 -16.59
CA SER A 57 -28.09 0.92 -15.66
C SER A 57 -27.64 2.24 -15.03
N LEU A 58 -26.40 2.30 -14.55
CA LEU A 58 -25.80 3.52 -13.99
C LEU A 58 -25.81 4.65 -15.01
N ARG A 59 -25.38 4.38 -16.24
CA ARG A 59 -25.35 5.37 -17.32
C ARG A 59 -26.75 5.88 -17.65
N LEU A 60 -27.73 4.98 -17.79
CA LEU A 60 -29.12 5.36 -18.11
C LEU A 60 -29.75 6.20 -17.00
N LYS A 61 -29.61 5.80 -15.74
CA LYS A 61 -30.15 6.55 -14.60
C LYS A 61 -29.48 7.92 -14.45
N SER A 62 -28.17 8.00 -14.68
CA SER A 62 -27.42 9.25 -14.55
C SER A 62 -27.83 10.30 -15.59
N LYS A 63 -28.31 9.89 -16.77
CA LYS A 63 -28.83 10.82 -17.80
C LYS A 63 -30.02 11.66 -17.33
N LEU A 64 -30.76 11.20 -16.32
CA LEU A 64 -31.93 11.90 -15.74
C LEU A 64 -31.54 13.07 -14.84
N PHE A 65 -30.26 13.21 -14.52
CA PHE A 65 -29.75 14.37 -13.78
C PHE A 65 -29.34 15.50 -14.71
N SER A 66 -29.28 16.69 -14.14
CA SER A 66 -28.65 17.86 -14.75
C SER A 66 -27.12 17.74 -14.74
N SER A 67 -26.45 18.61 -15.50
CA SER A 67 -24.98 18.72 -15.51
C SER A 67 -24.39 19.03 -14.14
N ASN A 68 -25.15 19.55 -13.18
CA ASN A 68 -24.66 19.77 -11.81
C ASN A 68 -24.30 18.47 -11.08
N PHE A 69 -24.76 17.31 -11.56
CA PHE A 69 -24.43 16.02 -10.96
C PHE A 69 -22.94 15.70 -11.04
N ILE A 70 -22.26 16.03 -12.14
CA ILE A 70 -20.81 15.76 -12.24
C ILE A 70 -20.03 16.63 -11.25
N ASN A 71 -20.39 17.90 -11.08
CA ASN A 71 -19.78 18.79 -10.09
C ASN A 71 -19.96 18.21 -8.68
N PHE A 72 -21.19 17.79 -8.37
CA PHE A 72 -21.50 17.16 -7.09
C PHE A 72 -20.63 15.92 -6.82
N LEU A 73 -20.38 15.06 -7.82
CA LEU A 73 -19.50 13.89 -7.65
C LEU A 73 -18.05 14.30 -7.35
N PHE A 74 -17.55 15.34 -8.02
CA PHE A 74 -16.21 15.88 -7.78
C PHE A 74 -16.09 16.55 -6.40
N ASP A 75 -17.13 17.24 -5.93
CA ASP A 75 -17.20 17.75 -4.55
C ASP A 75 -17.11 16.59 -3.54
N GLN A 76 -17.86 15.50 -3.76
CA GLN A 76 -17.79 14.32 -2.89
C GLN A 76 -16.40 13.68 -2.91
N GLN A 77 -15.75 13.59 -4.07
CA GLN A 77 -14.38 13.09 -4.18
C GLN A 77 -13.40 13.96 -3.38
N ASN A 78 -13.48 15.29 -3.54
CA ASN A 78 -12.64 16.24 -2.81
C ASN A 78 -12.87 16.15 -1.29
N TYR A 79 -14.12 15.97 -0.87
CA TYR A 79 -14.48 15.74 0.53
C TYR A 79 -13.83 14.46 1.07
N PHE A 80 -13.87 13.34 0.35
CA PHE A 80 -13.20 12.12 0.80
C PHE A 80 -11.69 12.31 0.92
N PHE A 81 -11.04 12.97 -0.03
CA PHE A 81 -9.61 13.27 0.10
C PHE A 81 -9.30 14.22 1.27
N SER A 82 -10.17 15.19 1.56
CA SER A 82 -9.99 16.07 2.73
C SER A 82 -9.99 15.29 4.05
N LYS A 83 -10.86 14.27 4.17
CA LYS A 83 -10.91 13.39 5.35
C LYS A 83 -9.66 12.50 5.48
N ILE A 84 -9.07 12.08 4.35
CA ILE A 84 -7.82 11.32 4.33
C ILE A 84 -6.66 12.17 4.90
N TYR A 85 -6.61 13.46 4.54
CA TYR A 85 -5.57 14.38 5.01
C TYR A 85 -5.86 14.99 6.39
N GLY A 86 -7.12 15.17 6.75
CA GLY A 86 -7.55 15.76 8.03
C GLY A 86 -7.46 14.80 9.22
N GLY A 87 -7.00 13.57 9.03
CA GLY A 87 -6.84 12.58 10.12
C GLY A 87 -8.14 11.94 10.61
N GLU A 88 -9.30 12.30 10.03
CA GLU A 88 -10.62 11.82 10.46
C GLU A 88 -10.93 10.38 10.02
N GLY A 89 -10.09 9.78 9.17
CA GLY A 89 -10.33 8.47 8.57
C GLY A 89 -11.46 8.54 7.52
N ALA A 90 -11.12 8.36 6.24
CA ALA A 90 -12.13 8.36 5.19
C ALA A 90 -12.58 6.92 4.88
N PRO A 91 -13.88 6.65 4.69
CA PRO A 91 -14.32 5.35 4.22
C PRO A 91 -13.82 5.13 2.77
N ILE A 92 -12.75 4.34 2.61
CA ILE A 92 -12.12 4.06 1.30
C ILE A 92 -13.16 3.60 0.29
N ASN A 93 -14.05 2.68 0.67
CA ASN A 93 -15.08 2.16 -0.22
C ASN A 93 -15.97 3.27 -0.78
N GLY A 94 -16.28 4.30 0.03
CA GLY A 94 -17.00 5.49 -0.43
C GLY A 94 -16.23 6.24 -1.51
N LEU A 95 -14.94 6.50 -1.31
CA LEU A 95 -14.09 7.13 -2.31
C LEU A 95 -13.98 6.28 -3.59
N LEU A 96 -13.76 4.97 -3.46
CA LEU A 96 -13.69 4.04 -4.61
C LEU A 96 -14.96 4.11 -5.44
N ILE A 97 -16.12 4.03 -4.77
CA ILE A 97 -17.45 4.13 -5.40
C ILE A 97 -17.62 5.46 -6.14
N ILE A 98 -17.29 6.59 -5.49
CA ILE A 98 -17.41 7.91 -6.13
C ILE A 98 -16.54 8.00 -7.38
N CYS A 99 -15.26 7.64 -7.28
CA CYS A 99 -14.34 7.63 -8.41
C CYS A 99 -14.83 6.72 -9.54
N TYR A 100 -15.41 5.57 -9.22
CA TYR A 100 -15.98 4.65 -10.20
C TYR A 100 -17.20 5.26 -10.91
N ILE A 101 -18.09 5.91 -10.17
CA ILE A 101 -19.24 6.60 -10.76
C ILE A 101 -18.75 7.73 -11.67
N ILE A 102 -17.79 8.55 -11.23
CA ILE A 102 -17.18 9.60 -12.05
C ILE A 102 -16.65 9.01 -13.36
N PHE A 103 -15.87 7.93 -13.30
CA PHE A 103 -15.36 7.23 -14.48
C PHE A 103 -16.47 6.81 -15.45
N LEU A 104 -17.54 6.22 -14.92
CA LEU A 104 -18.64 5.70 -15.75
C LEU A 104 -19.49 6.78 -16.39
N VAL A 105 -19.60 7.95 -15.76
CA VAL A 105 -20.53 9.03 -16.16
C VAL A 105 -19.87 10.22 -16.85
N LYS A 106 -18.54 10.30 -16.87
CA LYS A 106 -17.81 11.46 -17.43
C LYS A 106 -18.16 11.80 -18.88
N ASP A 107 -18.47 10.79 -19.70
CA ASP A 107 -18.80 10.97 -21.13
C ASP A 107 -20.32 11.03 -21.39
N ILE A 108 -21.14 11.09 -20.33
CA ILE A 108 -22.59 11.13 -20.48
C ILE A 108 -23.04 12.56 -20.78
N LYS A 109 -23.85 12.71 -21.83
CA LYS A 109 -24.68 13.91 -22.00
C LYS A 109 -25.84 13.88 -21.02
N PHE A 110 -25.77 14.70 -19.98
CA PHE A 110 -26.85 14.92 -19.02
C PHE A 110 -28.00 15.66 -19.69
N VAL A 111 -29.19 15.04 -19.74
CA VAL A 111 -30.38 15.59 -20.44
C VAL A 111 -31.52 15.92 -19.48
N GLY A 112 -31.43 15.47 -18.23
CA GLY A 112 -32.44 15.72 -17.23
C GLY A 112 -32.32 17.08 -16.56
N ARG A 113 -33.35 17.41 -15.77
CA ARG A 113 -33.45 18.69 -15.05
C ARG A 113 -33.26 18.55 -13.54
N ASP A 114 -33.14 17.33 -13.01
CA ASP A 114 -32.97 17.15 -11.56
C ASP A 114 -31.56 17.62 -11.14
N SER A 115 -31.54 18.63 -10.28
CA SER A 115 -30.35 19.28 -9.74
C SER A 115 -30.29 19.22 -8.22
N ARG A 116 -31.22 18.48 -7.58
CA ARG A 116 -31.37 18.49 -6.13
C ARG A 116 -30.29 17.62 -5.48
N PRO A 117 -29.48 18.15 -4.54
CA PRO A 117 -28.46 17.38 -3.83
C PRO A 117 -29.01 16.11 -3.14
N LYS A 118 -30.23 16.18 -2.62
CA LYS A 118 -30.92 15.03 -2.01
C LYS A 118 -31.15 13.90 -3.03
N SER A 119 -31.54 14.22 -4.26
CA SER A 119 -31.68 13.22 -5.34
C SER A 119 -30.34 12.59 -5.70
N PHE A 120 -29.29 13.40 -5.81
CA PHE A 120 -27.94 12.92 -6.09
C PHE A 120 -27.42 11.99 -4.99
N MET A 121 -27.62 12.35 -3.72
CA MET A 121 -27.27 11.48 -2.58
C MET A 121 -28.07 10.19 -2.56
N ASN A 122 -29.37 10.24 -2.83
CA ASN A 122 -30.20 9.04 -2.93
C ASN A 122 -29.73 8.13 -4.06
N PHE A 123 -29.32 8.71 -5.19
CA PHE A 123 -28.70 7.95 -6.27
C PHE A 123 -27.42 7.28 -5.80
N LEU A 124 -26.46 8.02 -5.23
CA LEU A 124 -25.22 7.45 -4.71
C LEU A 124 -25.46 6.28 -3.73
N ARG A 125 -26.39 6.47 -2.78
CA ARG A 125 -26.79 5.40 -1.85
C ARG A 125 -27.35 4.19 -2.56
N SER A 126 -28.19 4.38 -3.59
CA SER A 126 -28.73 3.28 -4.40
C SER A 126 -27.68 2.53 -5.22
N GLN A 127 -26.50 3.12 -5.46
CA GLN A 127 -25.40 2.49 -6.18
C GLN A 127 -24.40 1.79 -5.25
N HIS A 128 -24.50 2.00 -3.94
CA HIS A 128 -23.59 1.44 -2.97
C HIS A 128 -23.57 -0.09 -2.99
N GLU A 129 -24.74 -0.73 -2.92
CA GLU A 129 -24.85 -2.20 -2.97
C GLU A 129 -24.40 -2.78 -4.33
N PRO A 130 -24.88 -2.31 -5.49
CA PRO A 130 -24.38 -2.77 -6.80
C PRO A 130 -22.86 -2.68 -6.95
N LEU A 131 -22.26 -1.57 -6.52
CA LEU A 131 -20.81 -1.37 -6.65
C LEU A 131 -20.02 -2.18 -5.61
N ASN A 132 -20.54 -2.37 -4.39
CA ASN A 132 -19.93 -3.30 -3.43
C ASN A 132 -19.98 -4.74 -3.93
N ASN A 133 -21.09 -5.15 -4.56
CA ASN A 133 -21.17 -6.45 -5.22
C ASN A 133 -20.13 -6.57 -6.33
N TYR A 134 -19.93 -5.51 -7.12
CA TYR A 134 -18.85 -5.48 -8.11
C TYR A 134 -17.46 -5.62 -7.49
N LEU A 135 -17.15 -4.89 -6.41
CA LEU A 135 -15.88 -5.02 -5.67
C LEU A 135 -15.69 -6.45 -5.13
N PHE A 136 -16.74 -7.04 -4.56
CA PHE A 136 -16.73 -8.45 -4.12
C PHE A 136 -16.44 -9.41 -5.27
N TYR A 137 -17.00 -9.16 -6.46
CA TYR A 137 -16.70 -9.97 -7.64
C TYR A 137 -15.28 -9.77 -8.17
N GLN A 138 -14.69 -8.58 -8.00
CA GLN A 138 -13.27 -8.38 -8.27
C GLN A 138 -12.42 -9.22 -7.31
N ASP A 139 -12.77 -9.30 -6.03
CA ASP A 139 -12.09 -10.20 -5.10
C ASP A 139 -12.23 -11.68 -5.50
N ILE A 140 -13.35 -12.07 -6.12
CA ILE A 140 -13.47 -13.43 -6.71
C ILE A 140 -12.55 -13.61 -7.92
N LYS A 141 -12.49 -12.62 -8.81
CA LYS A 141 -11.63 -12.66 -10.00
C LYS A 141 -10.15 -12.78 -9.61
N GLU A 142 -9.74 -12.06 -8.57
CA GLU A 142 -8.39 -12.03 -8.01
C GLU A 142 -8.10 -13.17 -7.02
N GLU A 143 -9.06 -14.09 -6.84
CA GLU A 143 -8.98 -15.25 -5.96
C GLU A 143 -8.73 -14.89 -4.49
N ASN A 144 -9.01 -13.64 -4.11
CA ASN A 144 -9.07 -13.16 -2.74
C ASN A 144 -10.25 -13.76 -1.98
N ILE A 145 -11.34 -14.05 -2.70
CA ILE A 145 -12.52 -14.75 -2.21
C ILE A 145 -12.85 -15.87 -3.19
N ILE A 146 -13.23 -17.04 -2.69
CA ILE A 146 -13.64 -18.18 -3.52
C ILE A 146 -14.95 -18.73 -2.99
N LEU A 147 -15.85 -19.09 -3.89
CA LEU A 147 -17.12 -19.73 -3.54
C LEU A 147 -16.97 -21.24 -3.67
N VAL A 148 -17.38 -21.96 -2.63
CA VAL A 148 -17.32 -23.43 -2.59
C VAL A 148 -18.64 -24.03 -2.11
N ASP A 149 -18.84 -25.31 -2.36
CA ASP A 149 -19.80 -26.12 -1.62
C ASP A 149 -19.06 -26.89 -0.51
N LEU A 150 -19.64 -26.87 0.69
CA LEU A 150 -19.24 -27.64 1.85
C LEU A 150 -20.40 -28.57 2.24
N PRO A 151 -20.17 -29.65 3.03
CA PRO A 151 -21.23 -30.52 3.52
C PRO A 151 -22.42 -29.75 4.09
N GLY A 152 -23.56 -29.87 3.42
CA GLY A 152 -24.82 -29.22 3.82
C GLY A 152 -24.87 -27.70 3.61
N ARG A 153 -23.88 -27.08 2.97
CA ARG A 153 -23.82 -25.62 2.74
C ARG A 153 -23.33 -25.30 1.33
N THR A 154 -24.15 -24.65 0.52
CA THR A 154 -23.80 -24.28 -0.85
C THR A 154 -23.35 -22.81 -0.98
N ASN A 155 -22.52 -22.52 -1.98
CA ASN A 155 -21.98 -21.18 -2.26
C ASN A 155 -21.35 -20.49 -1.02
N VAL A 156 -20.65 -21.24 -0.18
CA VAL A 156 -19.93 -20.70 0.98
C VAL A 156 -18.76 -19.84 0.51
N PRO A 157 -18.69 -18.56 0.90
CA PRO A 157 -17.54 -17.73 0.60
C PRO A 157 -16.39 -18.08 1.55
N LEU A 158 -15.22 -18.38 0.97
CA LEU A 158 -13.97 -18.51 1.68
C LEU A 158 -13.07 -17.32 1.33
N LYS A 159 -12.50 -16.67 2.35
CA LYS A 159 -11.58 -15.54 2.22
C LYS A 159 -10.14 -16.01 2.31
N LEU A 160 -9.25 -15.53 1.45
CA LEU A 160 -7.81 -15.73 1.61
C LEU A 160 -7.37 -15.28 3.01
N LYS A 161 -6.79 -16.18 3.81
CA LYS A 161 -6.46 -15.92 5.22
C LYS A 161 -5.52 -14.72 5.37
N TYR A 162 -4.57 -14.57 4.44
CA TYR A 162 -3.58 -13.50 4.45
C TYR A 162 -4.17 -12.09 4.18
N LEU A 163 -5.41 -11.99 3.70
CA LEU A 163 -6.08 -10.69 3.56
C LEU A 163 -6.28 -9.97 4.90
N THR A 164 -6.26 -10.70 6.01
CA THR A 164 -6.28 -10.11 7.36
C THR A 164 -5.04 -9.25 7.60
N GLU A 165 -3.86 -9.72 7.20
CA GLU A 165 -2.61 -8.95 7.30
C GLU A 165 -2.59 -7.78 6.32
N ILE A 166 -3.11 -7.97 5.10
CA ILE A 166 -3.29 -6.87 4.14
C ILE A 166 -4.20 -5.77 4.71
N ASN A 167 -5.31 -6.14 5.37
CA ASN A 167 -6.19 -5.17 6.01
C ASN A 167 -5.50 -4.48 7.19
N LYS A 168 -4.74 -5.20 8.03
CA LYS A 168 -3.92 -4.57 9.09
C LYS A 168 -2.95 -3.53 8.52
N GLN A 169 -2.32 -3.80 7.36
CA GLN A 169 -1.50 -2.79 6.69
C GLN A 169 -2.33 -1.56 6.32
N LYS A 170 -3.49 -1.72 5.66
CA LYS A 170 -4.39 -0.61 5.33
C LYS A 170 -4.84 0.18 6.57
N ASN A 171 -5.14 -0.50 7.68
CA ASN A 171 -5.47 0.14 8.96
C ASN A 171 -4.28 0.96 9.49
N ASN A 172 -3.06 0.40 9.48
CA ASN A 172 -1.87 1.10 9.95
C ASN A 172 -1.56 2.37 9.15
N TYR A 173 -1.94 2.41 7.87
CA TYR A 173 -1.85 3.63 7.05
C TYR A 173 -3.02 4.61 7.27
N GLY A 174 -3.89 4.37 8.26
CA GLY A 174 -5.06 5.19 8.55
C GLY A 174 -6.09 5.19 7.42
N MET A 175 -6.16 4.10 6.65
CA MET A 175 -7.06 4.02 5.50
C MET A 175 -8.42 3.42 5.88
N ILE A 176 -8.47 2.43 6.76
CA ILE A 176 -9.72 1.80 7.19
C ILE A 176 -10.06 2.37 8.57
N SER A 177 -11.10 3.20 8.63
CA SER A 177 -11.69 3.63 9.89
C SER A 177 -12.69 2.56 10.35
N ASP A 178 -12.20 1.50 10.99
CA ASP A 178 -13.08 0.77 11.89
C ASP A 178 -13.37 1.71 13.07
N ILE A 179 -14.65 1.85 13.38
CA ILE A 179 -15.19 2.81 14.33
C ILE A 179 -14.45 2.74 15.68
N HIS A 180 -13.99 3.91 16.15
CA HIS A 180 -13.41 4.24 17.47
C HIS A 180 -11.86 4.19 17.67
N SER A 181 -11.33 5.41 17.79
CA SER A 181 -10.36 5.92 18.79
C SER A 181 -8.86 5.62 18.72
N GLU A 182 -8.32 4.86 17.77
CA GLU A 182 -6.86 4.80 17.58
C GLU A 182 -6.46 4.92 16.11
N THR A 183 -6.67 6.11 15.54
CA THR A 183 -6.15 6.51 14.21
C THR A 183 -4.65 6.79 14.21
N ASN A 184 -3.90 6.30 15.20
CA ASN A 184 -2.47 6.50 15.26
C ASN A 184 -1.82 5.53 14.27
N PHE A 185 -1.27 6.07 13.19
CA PHE A 185 -0.51 5.29 12.24
C PHE A 185 0.65 4.65 13.02
N ARG A 186 0.62 3.32 13.09
CA ARG A 186 1.35 2.54 14.10
C ARG A 186 2.87 2.64 13.98
N TYR A 187 3.35 3.11 12.83
CA TYR A 187 4.76 3.37 12.53
C TYR A 187 5.07 4.85 12.33
N ASP A 188 4.22 5.78 12.76
CA ASP A 188 4.42 7.23 12.55
C ASP A 188 5.72 7.65 13.23
N ASN A 189 5.97 7.06 14.41
CA ASN A 189 7.19 7.25 15.18
C ASN A 189 8.44 6.62 14.55
N ILE A 190 8.31 5.81 13.49
CA ILE A 190 9.44 5.30 12.69
C ILE A 190 9.58 6.11 11.42
N ASP A 191 8.45 6.47 10.82
CA ASP A 191 8.37 7.14 9.52
C ASP A 191 8.70 8.63 9.64
N LEU A 192 8.43 9.27 10.79
CA LEU A 192 8.60 10.72 11.01
C LEU A 192 9.80 11.10 11.90
N GLU A 193 10.34 10.18 12.70
CA GLU A 193 11.30 10.51 13.79
C GLU A 193 12.62 11.11 13.31
N LYS A 194 13.01 10.91 12.04
CA LYS A 194 14.24 11.47 11.45
C LYS A 194 14.04 12.39 10.26
N ILE A 195 12.80 12.69 9.85
CA ILE A 195 12.63 13.68 8.79
C ILE A 195 12.60 15.06 9.42
N ASP A 196 13.68 15.82 9.25
CA ASP A 196 13.70 17.23 9.63
C ASP A 196 12.56 17.96 8.93
N LYS A 197 11.62 18.52 9.69
CA LYS A 197 10.55 19.33 9.12
C LYS A 197 11.18 20.57 8.48
N LYS A 198 11.15 20.63 7.16
CA LYS A 198 11.67 21.76 6.38
C LYS A 198 10.51 22.71 6.12
N VAL A 199 10.64 23.95 6.58
CA VAL A 199 9.74 25.04 6.18
C VAL A 199 10.08 25.44 4.76
N PHE A 200 9.06 25.55 3.90
CA PHE A 200 9.25 26.00 2.53
C PHE A 200 9.92 27.39 2.50
N LYS A 201 10.97 27.53 1.68
CA LYS A 201 11.63 28.80 1.39
C LYS A 201 11.74 28.97 -0.11
N ILE A 202 11.41 30.17 -0.60
CA ILE A 202 11.57 30.50 -2.01
C ILE A 202 13.04 30.29 -2.41
N GLY A 203 13.27 29.57 -3.50
CA GLY A 203 14.61 29.24 -4.00
C GLY A 203 15.26 28.01 -3.37
N MET A 204 14.58 27.28 -2.46
CA MET A 204 15.12 26.04 -1.90
C MET A 204 15.04 24.86 -2.87
N GLU A 205 15.95 23.90 -2.69
CA GLU A 205 15.83 22.53 -3.21
C GLU A 205 14.54 21.90 -2.66
N LEU A 206 13.55 21.68 -3.52
CA LEU A 206 12.25 21.17 -3.12
C LEU A 206 12.29 19.71 -2.66
N ASP A 207 13.36 18.97 -2.95
CA ASP A 207 13.46 17.55 -2.58
C ASP A 207 13.50 17.35 -1.08
N GLU A 208 14.30 18.15 -0.38
CA GLU A 208 14.33 18.10 1.08
C GLU A 208 12.97 18.46 1.69
N TYR A 209 12.24 19.40 1.08
CA TYR A 209 10.90 19.76 1.49
C TYR A 209 9.89 18.65 1.20
N PHE A 210 10.04 17.92 0.09
CA PHE A 210 9.08 16.90 -0.31
C PHE A 210 9.29 15.56 0.37
N ILE A 211 10.52 15.21 0.77
CA ILE A 211 10.81 13.97 1.53
C ILE A 211 9.96 13.89 2.79
N GLN A 212 9.65 15.01 3.46
CA GLN A 212 8.81 15.00 4.67
C GLN A 212 7.37 14.54 4.43
N PHE A 213 6.91 14.51 3.18
CA PHE A 213 5.58 14.01 2.81
C PHE A 213 5.61 12.57 2.29
N PHE A 214 6.75 11.85 2.35
CA PHE A 214 6.80 10.47 1.88
C PHE A 214 5.74 9.56 2.55
N PRO A 215 5.38 9.72 3.85
CA PRO A 215 4.32 8.92 4.46
C PRO A 215 2.96 9.14 3.77
N GLU A 216 2.62 10.39 3.46
CA GLU A 216 1.43 10.75 2.70
C GLU A 216 1.50 10.21 1.27
N MET A 217 2.67 10.26 0.62
CA MET A 217 2.85 9.65 -0.70
C MET A 217 2.58 8.14 -0.65
N MET A 218 3.11 7.44 0.36
CA MET A 218 2.87 6.01 0.58
C MET A 218 1.39 5.72 0.87
N LYS A 219 0.74 6.56 1.67
CA LYS A 219 -0.71 6.47 1.96
C LYS A 219 -1.54 6.65 0.69
N ILE A 220 -1.27 7.64 -0.13
CA ILE A 220 -2.01 7.82 -1.38
C ILE A 220 -1.69 6.70 -2.37
N ASP A 221 -0.44 6.25 -2.45
CA ASP A 221 -0.03 5.15 -3.31
C ASP A 221 -0.84 3.88 -2.97
N MET A 222 -0.80 3.45 -1.70
CA MET A 222 -1.56 2.29 -1.21
C MET A 222 -3.07 2.45 -1.38
N LEU A 223 -3.64 3.64 -1.20
CA LEU A 223 -5.05 3.91 -1.41
C LEU A 223 -5.44 3.63 -2.86
N THR A 224 -4.69 4.22 -3.80
CA THR A 224 -4.93 4.05 -5.23
C THR A 224 -4.66 2.64 -5.72
N LYS A 225 -3.83 1.89 -5.01
CA LYS A 225 -3.44 0.51 -5.31
C LYS A 225 -4.23 -0.55 -4.55
N SER A 226 -5.14 -0.16 -3.68
CA SER A 226 -5.84 -1.04 -2.75
C SER A 226 -6.77 -2.07 -3.42
N ASN A 227 -7.12 -1.84 -4.69
CA ASN A 227 -7.89 -2.70 -5.57
C ASN A 227 -7.29 -2.63 -6.98
N GLN A 228 -7.14 -3.76 -7.66
CA GLN A 228 -6.44 -3.83 -8.95
C GLN A 228 -7.15 -3.06 -10.07
N GLU A 229 -8.48 -3.17 -10.19
CA GLU A 229 -9.24 -2.40 -11.18
C GLU A 229 -9.17 -0.91 -10.87
N PHE A 230 -9.23 -0.53 -9.59
CA PHE A 230 -9.04 0.85 -9.20
C PHE A 230 -7.63 1.38 -9.50
N SER A 231 -6.60 0.56 -9.29
CA SER A 231 -5.22 0.89 -9.62
C SER A 231 -5.09 1.28 -11.08
N LYS A 232 -5.70 0.49 -11.99
CA LYS A 232 -5.71 0.77 -13.43
C LYS A 232 -6.32 2.13 -13.76
N LEU A 233 -7.38 2.55 -13.05
CA LEU A 233 -8.02 3.85 -13.28
C LEU A 233 -7.14 5.06 -12.94
N PHE A 234 -6.11 4.85 -12.10
CA PHE A 234 -5.18 5.88 -11.64
C PHE A 234 -3.74 5.70 -12.15
N GLU A 235 -3.39 4.50 -12.62
CA GLU A 235 -2.15 4.21 -13.33
C GLU A 235 -2.20 4.89 -14.68
N ARG A 236 -1.39 5.94 -14.85
CA ARG A 236 -1.19 6.58 -16.15
C ARG A 236 0.23 6.27 -16.63
N ARG A 237 0.51 6.65 -17.87
CA ARG A 237 1.88 6.72 -18.40
C ARG A 237 2.84 7.39 -17.42
N GLY A 238 4.14 7.24 -17.66
CA GLY A 238 5.17 8.00 -16.95
C GLY A 238 4.80 9.49 -16.86
N PHE A 239 4.80 10.00 -15.63
CA PHE A 239 4.46 11.39 -15.32
C PHE A 239 5.68 12.27 -15.50
N THR A 240 5.42 13.52 -15.87
CA THR A 240 6.44 14.54 -16.02
C THR A 240 6.44 15.49 -14.82
N LYS A 241 7.60 16.07 -14.50
CA LYS A 241 7.70 17.16 -13.51
C LYS A 241 6.76 18.34 -13.81
N TYR A 242 6.47 18.57 -15.09
CA TYR A 242 5.51 19.57 -15.55
C TYR A 242 4.10 19.26 -15.03
N GLU A 243 3.60 18.03 -15.19
CA GLU A 243 2.25 17.67 -14.70
C GLU A 243 2.12 17.84 -13.18
N VAL A 244 3.17 17.49 -12.43
CA VAL A 244 3.21 17.74 -10.98
C VAL A 244 3.20 19.24 -10.66
N GLY A 245 3.99 20.05 -11.38
CA GLY A 245 4.02 21.50 -11.25
C GLY A 245 2.67 22.16 -11.56
N ALA A 246 1.96 21.66 -12.58
CA ALA A 246 0.61 22.13 -12.92
C ALA A 246 -0.42 21.79 -11.83
N LEU A 247 -0.37 20.59 -11.27
CA LEU A 247 -1.25 20.20 -10.15
C LEU A 247 -0.95 21.02 -8.88
N LEU A 248 0.32 21.31 -8.60
CA LEU A 248 0.72 22.24 -7.53
C LEU A 248 0.17 23.64 -7.80
N SER A 249 0.22 24.12 -9.04
CA SER A 249 -0.34 25.42 -9.41
C SER A 249 -1.84 25.49 -9.16
N LEU A 250 -2.59 24.43 -9.51
CA LEU A 250 -4.01 24.31 -9.14
C LEU A 250 -4.20 24.32 -7.62
N PHE A 251 -3.44 23.50 -6.89
CA PHE A 251 -3.51 23.44 -5.43
C PHE A 251 -3.32 24.81 -4.76
N PHE A 252 -2.30 25.57 -5.17
CA PHE A 252 -2.01 26.90 -4.62
C PHE A 252 -2.97 27.98 -5.11
N SER A 253 -3.56 27.82 -6.30
CA SER A 253 -4.55 28.78 -6.84
C SER A 253 -5.93 28.66 -6.18
N SER A 254 -6.17 27.60 -5.40
CA SER A 254 -7.46 27.37 -4.76
C SER A 254 -7.56 28.05 -3.39
N PRO A 255 -8.42 29.08 -3.23
CA PRO A 255 -8.68 29.68 -1.92
C PRO A 255 -9.63 28.82 -1.07
N VAL A 256 -10.39 27.92 -1.69
CA VAL A 256 -11.42 27.11 -1.02
C VAL A 256 -10.83 25.77 -0.57
N LEU A 257 -11.07 25.42 0.70
CA LEU A 257 -10.55 24.16 1.24
C LEU A 257 -11.42 22.96 0.87
N ILE A 258 -12.75 23.07 0.90
CA ILE A 258 -13.64 21.89 0.87
C ILE A 258 -14.44 21.78 -0.44
N ASP A 259 -14.89 22.89 -1.01
CA ASP A 259 -15.66 22.87 -2.25
C ASP A 259 -14.76 22.97 -3.49
N LEU A 260 -15.32 22.63 -4.65
CA LEU A 260 -14.65 22.82 -5.93
C LEU A 260 -14.31 24.29 -6.19
N SER A 261 -13.09 24.50 -6.67
CA SER A 261 -12.59 25.78 -7.16
C SER A 261 -12.71 25.87 -8.67
N LYS A 262 -12.81 27.10 -9.15
CA LYS A 262 -12.85 27.43 -10.58
C LYS A 262 -11.71 28.36 -10.93
N ILE A 263 -11.06 28.10 -12.06
CA ILE A 263 -10.08 29.02 -12.66
C ILE A 263 -10.41 29.18 -14.15
N LYS A 264 -10.29 30.40 -14.68
CA LYS A 264 -10.46 30.60 -16.11
C LYS A 264 -9.36 29.87 -16.87
N LYS A 265 -9.73 29.10 -17.89
CA LYS A 265 -8.81 28.32 -18.71
C LYS A 265 -7.71 29.19 -19.32
N LYS A 266 -8.05 30.40 -19.77
CA LYS A 266 -7.07 31.38 -20.31
C LYS A 266 -6.04 31.82 -19.25
N GLU A 267 -6.47 32.04 -18.01
CA GLU A 267 -5.60 32.44 -16.91
C GLU A 267 -4.67 31.29 -16.52
N PHE A 268 -5.19 30.06 -16.42
CA PHE A 268 -4.38 28.89 -16.14
C PHE A 268 -3.33 28.63 -17.25
N ILE A 269 -3.71 28.76 -18.52
CA ILE A 269 -2.77 28.67 -19.65
C ILE A 269 -1.68 29.74 -19.54
N LYS A 270 -2.03 30.97 -19.16
CA LYS A 270 -1.05 32.04 -18.94
C LYS A 270 -0.06 31.67 -17.83
N THR A 271 -0.54 31.15 -16.70
CA THR A 271 0.32 30.65 -15.61
C THR A 271 1.23 29.52 -16.08
N LEU A 272 0.71 28.55 -16.83
CA LEU A 272 1.51 27.44 -17.37
C LEU A 272 2.61 27.94 -18.33
N LYS A 273 2.32 28.94 -19.18
CA LYS A 273 3.33 29.55 -20.05
C LYS A 273 4.41 30.31 -19.27
N GLN A 274 4.04 30.95 -18.15
CA GLN A 274 5.02 31.57 -17.23
C GLN A 274 5.90 30.53 -16.54
N MET A 275 5.43 29.29 -16.41
CA MET A 275 6.20 28.13 -15.95
C MET A 275 6.90 27.39 -17.10
N GLU A 276 7.04 28.02 -18.26
CA GLU A 276 7.76 27.51 -19.44
C GLU A 276 7.14 26.28 -20.11
N PHE A 277 5.83 26.05 -19.95
CA PHE A 277 5.15 25.00 -20.70
C PHE A 277 4.95 25.41 -22.16
N ASN A 278 5.32 24.51 -23.08
CA ASN A 278 4.98 24.64 -24.49
C ASN A 278 3.54 24.17 -24.79
N ASP A 279 3.01 24.51 -25.97
CA ASP A 279 1.61 24.23 -26.30
C ASP A 279 1.28 22.73 -26.32
N ILE A 280 2.23 21.86 -26.71
CA ILE A 280 2.05 20.39 -26.69
C ILE A 280 1.94 19.87 -25.25
N GLN A 281 2.78 20.37 -24.34
CA GLN A 281 2.72 20.01 -22.92
C GLN A 281 1.42 20.48 -22.28
N ILE A 282 0.93 21.66 -22.66
CA ILE A 282 -0.36 22.18 -22.21
C ILE A 282 -1.50 21.28 -22.71
N GLU A 283 -1.51 20.91 -23.98
CA GLU A 283 -2.52 19.99 -24.54
C GLU A 283 -2.51 18.63 -23.81
N ASN A 284 -1.32 18.07 -23.59
CA ASN A 284 -1.15 16.81 -22.87
C ASN A 284 -1.61 16.91 -21.41
N LEU A 285 -1.37 18.05 -20.75
CA LEU A 285 -1.87 18.32 -19.40
C LEU A 285 -3.40 18.35 -19.38
N PHE A 286 -4.05 19.00 -20.36
CA PHE A 286 -5.51 19.02 -20.43
C PHE A 286 -6.09 17.62 -20.65
N LYS A 287 -5.51 16.82 -21.56
CA LYS A 287 -5.87 15.40 -21.73
C LYS A 287 -5.73 14.63 -20.42
N PHE A 288 -4.63 14.87 -19.70
CA PHE A 288 -4.41 14.31 -18.37
C PHE A 288 -5.49 14.75 -17.37
N LEU A 289 -5.88 16.03 -17.31
CA LEU A 289 -6.92 16.48 -16.37
C LEU A 289 -8.30 15.87 -16.66
N ILE A 290 -8.64 15.70 -17.94
CA ILE A 290 -9.92 15.14 -18.41
C ILE A 290 -9.94 13.61 -18.32
N GLY A 291 -8.78 12.94 -18.37
CA GLY A 291 -8.68 11.49 -18.42
C GLY A 291 -9.21 10.89 -19.74
N ASP A 292 -8.84 9.64 -20.04
CA ASP A 292 -9.18 8.92 -21.27
C ASP A 292 -10.12 7.72 -21.02
N SER A 293 -10.34 6.84 -21.99
CA SER A 293 -11.30 5.72 -21.88
C SER A 293 -11.11 4.82 -20.65
N ASP A 294 -9.90 4.79 -20.10
CA ASP A 294 -9.50 3.87 -19.04
C ASP A 294 -9.07 4.60 -17.76
N GLN A 295 -9.21 5.93 -17.73
CA GLN A 295 -8.78 6.76 -16.60
C GLN A 295 -9.89 7.65 -16.07
N ILE A 296 -9.85 7.87 -14.76
CA ILE A 296 -10.74 8.85 -14.14
C ILE A 296 -10.28 10.30 -14.47
N PRO A 297 -11.23 11.23 -14.68
CA PRO A 297 -10.93 12.66 -14.74
C PRO A 297 -10.51 13.17 -13.36
N LEU A 298 -9.59 14.12 -13.33
CA LEU A 298 -9.13 14.82 -12.11
C LEU A 298 -9.72 16.23 -11.97
N ALA A 299 -10.22 16.78 -13.08
CA ALA A 299 -10.91 18.05 -13.13
C ALA A 299 -11.95 18.03 -14.25
N ILE A 300 -12.89 18.97 -14.19
CA ILE A 300 -13.82 19.25 -15.30
C ILE A 300 -13.25 20.43 -16.07
N VAL A 301 -13.02 20.25 -17.37
CA VAL A 301 -12.47 21.29 -18.24
C VAL A 301 -13.56 21.67 -19.25
N THR A 302 -13.98 22.93 -19.24
CA THR A 302 -14.88 23.52 -20.24
C THR A 302 -14.08 24.39 -21.20
N ASP A 303 -14.77 25.07 -22.12
CA ASP A 303 -14.13 26.05 -23.01
C ASP A 303 -13.59 27.27 -22.26
N GLU A 304 -14.24 27.62 -21.13
CA GLU A 304 -13.94 28.85 -20.37
C GLU A 304 -13.23 28.58 -19.04
N GLU A 305 -13.53 27.47 -18.37
CA GLU A 305 -13.16 27.22 -16.98
C GLU A 305 -12.56 25.82 -16.77
N ILE A 306 -11.79 25.70 -15.69
CA ILE A 306 -11.35 24.44 -15.10
C ILE A 306 -11.92 24.38 -13.68
N ILE A 307 -12.68 23.33 -13.39
CA ILE A 307 -13.30 23.06 -12.10
C ILE A 307 -12.53 21.90 -11.43
N TYR A 308 -11.97 22.13 -10.25
CA TYR A 308 -11.06 21.20 -9.59
C TYR A 308 -11.16 21.28 -8.06
N GLY A 309 -10.77 20.21 -7.37
CA GLY A 309 -10.77 20.13 -5.91
C GLY A 309 -9.36 20.29 -5.33
N LYS A 310 -9.20 21.11 -4.30
CA LYS A 310 -7.90 21.36 -3.66
C LYS A 310 -7.27 20.09 -3.10
N TRP A 311 -8.03 19.29 -2.36
CA TRP A 311 -7.54 18.04 -1.77
C TRP A 311 -7.32 16.95 -2.81
N THR A 312 -8.16 16.92 -3.87
CA THR A 312 -7.91 16.06 -5.03
C THR A 312 -6.58 16.40 -5.71
N SER A 313 -6.31 17.68 -5.98
CA SER A 313 -5.04 18.12 -6.55
C SER A 313 -3.86 17.73 -5.66
N LEU A 314 -3.96 17.95 -4.34
CA LEU A 314 -2.91 17.56 -3.39
C LEU A 314 -2.67 16.04 -3.37
N ALA A 315 -3.73 15.23 -3.36
CA ALA A 315 -3.65 13.78 -3.48
C ALA A 315 -2.87 13.36 -4.73
N MET A 316 -3.18 13.96 -5.87
CA MET A 316 -2.52 13.62 -7.12
C MET A 316 -1.07 14.11 -7.17
N VAL A 317 -0.76 15.27 -6.59
CA VAL A 317 0.63 15.71 -6.40
C VAL A 317 1.41 14.66 -5.61
N MET A 318 0.93 14.24 -4.44
CA MET A 318 1.62 13.26 -3.59
C MET A 318 1.79 11.91 -4.29
N LYS A 319 0.73 11.45 -4.98
CA LYS A 319 0.80 10.22 -5.79
C LYS A 319 1.92 10.29 -6.81
N TYR A 320 1.95 11.35 -7.63
CA TYR A 320 2.82 11.38 -8.81
C TYR A 320 4.25 11.79 -8.48
N LEU A 321 4.44 12.68 -7.51
CA LEU A 321 5.75 13.05 -6.99
C LEU A 321 6.52 11.82 -6.48
N GLY A 322 5.84 10.90 -5.80
CA GLY A 322 6.44 9.65 -5.33
C GLY A 322 6.83 8.66 -6.42
N THR A 323 6.31 8.82 -7.64
CA THR A 323 6.54 7.93 -8.79
C THR A 323 7.44 8.54 -9.86
N LEU A 324 7.95 9.77 -9.67
CA LEU A 324 8.81 10.42 -10.64
C LEU A 324 10.13 9.65 -10.81
N PRO A 325 10.49 9.24 -12.04
CA PRO A 325 11.74 8.52 -12.28
C PRO A 325 12.99 9.31 -11.93
N GLU A 326 12.93 10.64 -12.11
CA GLU A 326 14.05 11.57 -11.92
C GLU A 326 14.44 11.75 -10.44
N ARG A 327 13.51 11.47 -9.50
CA ARG A 327 13.66 11.78 -8.08
C ARG A 327 13.03 10.67 -7.24
N PRO A 328 13.80 9.67 -6.77
CA PRO A 328 13.25 8.58 -5.99
C PRO A 328 13.04 9.00 -4.52
N LEU A 329 12.22 10.03 -4.28
CA LEU A 329 11.95 10.60 -2.95
C LEU A 329 11.37 9.56 -1.99
N ILE A 330 10.49 8.69 -2.48
CA ILE A 330 9.97 7.55 -1.70
C ILE A 330 11.10 6.60 -1.32
N VAL A 331 12.07 6.34 -2.21
CA VAL A 331 13.19 5.44 -1.90
C VAL A 331 14.07 6.04 -0.82
N GLU A 332 14.35 7.34 -0.90
CA GLU A 332 15.14 8.03 0.12
C GLU A 332 14.41 8.06 1.47
N GLY A 333 13.11 8.40 1.49
CA GLY A 333 12.28 8.31 2.69
C GLY A 333 12.26 6.90 3.29
N LYS A 334 12.09 5.87 2.46
CA LYS A 334 12.18 4.46 2.89
C LYS A 334 13.55 4.07 3.42
N ARG A 335 14.63 4.60 2.85
CA ARG A 335 16.00 4.36 3.32
C ARG A 335 16.21 4.95 4.71
N VAL A 336 15.72 6.17 4.95
CA VAL A 336 15.74 6.81 6.27
C VAL A 336 14.91 6.00 7.27
N ALA A 337 13.67 5.67 6.92
CA ALA A 337 12.78 4.88 7.77
C ALA A 337 13.35 3.47 8.07
N SER A 338 14.02 2.83 7.11
CA SER A 338 14.69 1.53 7.32
C SER A 338 15.77 1.63 8.39
N LYS A 339 16.59 2.69 8.38
CA LYS A 339 17.61 2.90 9.43
C LYS A 339 17.01 3.14 10.80
N VAL A 340 15.88 3.86 10.87
CA VAL A 340 15.13 4.04 12.13
C VAL A 340 14.56 2.71 12.61
N PHE A 341 13.97 1.94 11.70
CA PHE A 341 13.41 0.62 11.97
C PHE A 341 14.46 -0.34 12.56
N GLU A 342 15.65 -0.41 11.97
CA GLU A 342 16.76 -1.16 12.55
C GLU A 342 17.15 -0.65 13.94
N GLY A 343 17.23 0.67 14.13
CA GLY A 343 17.51 1.29 15.42
C GLY A 343 16.51 0.86 16.51
N LYS A 344 15.22 0.87 16.21
CA LYS A 344 14.18 0.42 17.13
C LYS A 344 14.32 -1.07 17.49
N ILE A 345 14.67 -1.93 16.52
CA ILE A 345 14.97 -3.35 16.81
C ILE A 345 16.12 -3.45 17.82
N ARG A 346 17.21 -2.70 17.60
CA ARG A 346 18.36 -2.66 18.53
C ARG A 346 17.93 -2.22 19.92
N ASP A 347 17.11 -1.18 20.03
CA ASP A 347 16.65 -0.64 21.32
C ASP A 347 15.73 -1.61 22.09
N ILE A 348 14.82 -2.29 21.38
CA ILE A 348 13.98 -3.34 21.99
C ILE A 348 14.86 -4.46 22.55
N LEU A 349 15.84 -4.92 21.78
CA LEU A 349 16.75 -5.99 22.20
C LEU A 349 17.62 -5.55 23.40
N ARG A 350 18.13 -4.32 23.43
CA ARG A 350 18.86 -3.78 24.59
C ARG A 350 18.00 -3.73 25.84
N THR A 351 16.76 -3.27 25.71
CA THR A 351 15.79 -3.21 26.83
C THR A 351 15.49 -4.60 27.40
N ARG A 352 15.68 -5.64 26.60
CA ARG A 352 15.55 -7.05 26.99
C ARG A 352 16.81 -7.69 27.55
N GLY A 353 17.89 -6.93 27.70
CA GLY A 353 19.14 -7.43 28.24
C GLY A 353 20.02 -8.15 27.23
N TYR A 354 19.71 -8.10 25.92
CA TYR A 354 20.67 -8.54 24.91
C TYR A 354 21.80 -7.50 24.80
N LEU A 355 23.01 -7.98 24.62
CA LEU A 355 24.13 -7.13 24.25
C LEU A 355 24.03 -6.83 22.75
N VAL A 356 23.78 -5.56 22.41
CA VAL A 356 23.71 -5.08 21.01
C VAL A 356 24.91 -4.13 20.77
N PRO A 357 26.06 -4.67 20.36
CA PRO A 357 27.35 -3.99 20.37
C PRO A 357 27.46 -2.85 19.33
N PHE A 358 26.75 -2.95 18.21
CA PHE A 358 26.89 -2.02 17.09
C PHE A 358 25.64 -1.18 16.91
N ASN A 359 25.82 0.12 16.67
CA ASN A 359 24.72 1.07 16.46
C ASN A 359 24.24 1.15 15.01
N GLN A 360 24.95 0.51 14.08
CA GLN A 360 24.68 0.50 12.64
C GLN A 360 25.03 -0.86 12.06
N GLU A 361 24.69 -1.08 10.77
CA GLU A 361 25.10 -2.26 10.00
C GLU A 361 26.61 -2.49 10.14
N ILE A 362 27.01 -3.76 10.27
CA ILE A 362 28.42 -4.15 10.24
C ILE A 362 28.69 -5.08 9.08
N GLN A 363 29.86 -4.97 8.48
CA GLN A 363 30.41 -5.95 7.55
C GLN A 363 31.60 -6.62 8.22
N LEU A 364 31.74 -7.95 8.09
CA LEU A 364 32.93 -8.66 8.59
C LEU A 364 34.10 -8.45 7.62
N HIS A 365 33.85 -8.58 6.31
CA HIS A 365 34.78 -8.28 5.21
C HIS A 365 34.22 -7.27 4.22
N LYS A 366 35.09 -6.67 3.39
CA LYS A 366 34.70 -5.65 2.38
C LYS A 366 33.80 -6.19 1.26
N ASP A 367 33.90 -7.48 0.97
CA ASP A 367 33.19 -8.12 -0.15
C ASP A 367 32.00 -8.98 0.33
N GLU A 368 31.62 -8.87 1.61
CA GLU A 368 30.52 -9.61 2.22
C GLU A 368 29.30 -8.74 2.49
N ASP A 369 28.14 -9.37 2.48
CA ASP A 369 26.89 -8.71 2.87
C ASP A 369 26.95 -8.27 4.34
N GLY A 370 26.46 -7.06 4.61
CA GLY A 370 26.36 -6.53 5.96
C GLY A 370 25.32 -7.26 6.82
N TYR A 371 25.48 -7.13 8.13
CA TYR A 371 24.56 -7.58 9.17
C TYR A 371 23.86 -6.36 9.75
N ASP A 372 22.55 -6.25 9.52
CA ASP A 372 21.77 -5.12 10.03
C ASP A 372 21.85 -5.05 11.56
N VAL A 373 21.56 -6.15 12.25
CA VAL A 373 21.62 -6.22 13.72
C VAL A 373 22.27 -7.52 14.20
N ILE A 374 23.23 -7.40 15.13
CA ILE A 374 23.77 -8.51 15.92
C ILE A 374 23.38 -8.29 17.38
N ALA A 375 22.75 -9.31 17.98
CA ALA A 375 22.34 -9.28 19.38
C ALA A 375 22.81 -10.54 20.11
N ILE A 376 23.56 -10.38 21.19
CA ILE A 376 24.20 -11.48 21.91
C ILE A 376 23.47 -11.71 23.24
N ASP A 377 22.96 -12.92 23.42
CA ASP A 377 22.48 -13.42 24.71
C ASP A 377 23.62 -14.15 25.40
N LYS A 378 24.26 -13.49 26.36
CA LYS A 378 25.39 -14.05 27.11
C LYS A 378 24.99 -15.25 27.98
N THR A 379 23.76 -15.24 28.47
CA THR A 379 23.25 -16.26 29.40
C THR A 379 22.99 -17.57 28.66
N LYS A 380 22.35 -17.48 27.49
CA LYS A 380 22.05 -18.64 26.65
C LYS A 380 23.16 -19.01 25.68
N LYS A 381 24.25 -18.23 25.64
CA LYS A 381 25.33 -18.33 24.65
C LYS A 381 24.80 -18.35 23.21
N LYS A 382 24.03 -17.31 22.85
CA LYS A 382 23.46 -17.18 21.49
C LYS A 382 23.86 -15.87 20.83
N ILE A 383 24.15 -15.94 19.54
CA ILE A 383 24.32 -14.78 18.66
C ILE A 383 23.13 -14.75 17.71
N ASN A 384 22.26 -13.76 17.88
CA ASN A 384 21.15 -13.52 16.97
C ASN A 384 21.64 -12.59 15.86
N ILE A 385 21.66 -13.10 14.63
CA ILE A 385 21.86 -12.28 13.44
C ILE A 385 20.50 -11.97 12.84
N ILE A 386 20.18 -10.68 12.73
CA ILE A 386 18.84 -10.22 12.39
C ILE A 386 18.94 -9.35 11.15
N GLU A 387 18.22 -9.75 10.11
CA GLU A 387 17.96 -8.94 8.93
C GLU A 387 16.68 -8.13 9.14
N ALA A 388 16.74 -6.81 8.98
CA ALA A 388 15.60 -5.93 9.10
C ALA A 388 15.03 -5.57 7.72
N LYS A 389 13.74 -5.81 7.50
CA LYS A 389 13.04 -5.54 6.24
C LYS A 389 11.90 -4.56 6.45
N TYR A 390 12.23 -3.28 6.34
CA TYR A 390 11.26 -2.19 6.27
C TYR A 390 10.65 -2.12 4.85
N ARG A 391 9.61 -2.93 4.59
CA ARG A 391 8.95 -3.01 3.29
C ARG A 391 7.45 -3.21 3.43
N ASP A 392 6.68 -2.51 2.60
CA ASP A 392 5.24 -2.72 2.42
C ASP A 392 4.98 -3.73 1.30
N LEU A 393 3.76 -4.27 1.23
CA LEU A 393 3.34 -5.08 0.10
C LEU A 393 3.25 -4.23 -1.18
N PRO A 394 3.80 -4.69 -2.32
CA PRO A 394 3.51 -4.06 -3.60
C PRO A 394 2.02 -4.24 -3.93
N SER A 395 1.44 -3.30 -4.68
CA SER A 395 0.03 -3.32 -5.09
C SER A 395 -0.42 -4.59 -5.79
N SER A 396 0.46 -5.14 -6.62
CA SER A 396 0.21 -6.39 -7.32
C SER A 396 0.11 -7.58 -6.37
N ALA A 397 0.65 -7.52 -5.15
CA ALA A 397 0.55 -8.58 -4.14
C ALA A 397 -0.78 -8.57 -3.34
N PHE A 398 -1.72 -7.68 -3.66
CA PHE A 398 -3.06 -7.67 -3.06
C PHE A 398 -4.03 -8.67 -3.73
N SER A 399 -3.55 -9.50 -4.65
CA SER A 399 -4.29 -10.65 -5.19
C SER A 399 -3.62 -11.97 -4.82
N ALA A 400 -4.42 -13.00 -4.54
CA ALA A 400 -3.93 -14.36 -4.26
C ALA A 400 -3.02 -14.87 -5.40
N LEU A 401 -3.38 -14.54 -6.64
CA LEU A 401 -2.66 -14.91 -7.87
C LEU A 401 -1.19 -14.46 -7.87
N ASN A 402 -0.92 -13.27 -7.35
CA ASN A 402 0.41 -12.66 -7.39
C ASN A 402 1.13 -12.73 -6.04
N LEU A 403 0.40 -12.90 -4.94
CA LEU A 403 0.94 -12.89 -3.58
C LEU A 403 2.09 -13.90 -3.42
N LEU A 404 1.90 -15.15 -3.84
CA LEU A 404 2.95 -16.17 -3.74
C LEU A 404 4.19 -15.79 -4.56
N ASN A 405 3.97 -15.41 -5.82
CA ASN A 405 5.05 -15.12 -6.77
C ASN A 405 5.89 -13.92 -6.36
N LEU A 406 5.27 -12.91 -5.73
CA LEU A 406 5.95 -11.68 -5.33
C LEU A 406 6.51 -11.77 -3.91
N LYS A 407 5.72 -12.26 -2.95
CA LYS A 407 6.08 -12.23 -1.53
C LYS A 407 6.88 -13.45 -1.09
N ILE A 408 6.63 -14.63 -1.65
CA ILE A 408 7.37 -15.84 -1.25
C ILE A 408 8.52 -16.11 -2.20
N TYR A 409 8.22 -16.18 -3.50
CA TYR A 409 9.14 -16.64 -4.54
C TYR A 409 9.81 -15.52 -5.34
N GLY A 410 9.56 -14.26 -4.99
CA GLY A 410 10.15 -13.12 -5.69
C GLY A 410 11.68 -13.16 -5.63
N LYS A 411 12.35 -13.07 -6.78
CA LYS A 411 13.82 -13.24 -6.86
C LYS A 411 14.61 -12.24 -5.99
N GLU A 412 14.12 -11.01 -5.88
CA GLU A 412 14.81 -9.94 -5.13
C GLU A 412 14.18 -9.65 -3.76
N PHE A 413 12.88 -9.90 -3.63
CA PHE A 413 12.07 -9.44 -2.50
C PHE A 413 11.29 -10.57 -1.80
N GLY A 414 11.38 -11.81 -2.30
CA GLY A 414 10.70 -12.96 -1.75
C GLY A 414 11.29 -13.39 -0.43
N GLU A 415 10.41 -13.79 0.50
CA GLU A 415 10.76 -14.27 1.84
C GLU A 415 11.76 -15.44 1.79
N ILE A 416 11.66 -16.33 0.79
CA ILE A 416 12.60 -17.45 0.64
C ILE A 416 14.00 -16.96 0.27
N GLU A 417 14.12 -16.04 -0.69
CA GLU A 417 15.44 -15.55 -1.12
C GLU A 417 16.11 -14.71 -0.02
N ILE A 418 15.33 -13.93 0.74
CA ILE A 418 15.84 -13.21 1.90
C ILE A 418 16.32 -14.19 2.98
N ALA A 419 15.56 -15.26 3.24
CA ALA A 419 15.97 -16.28 4.21
C ALA A 419 17.23 -17.04 3.75
N LYS A 420 17.36 -17.38 2.48
CA LYS A 420 18.58 -18.00 1.92
C LYS A 420 19.82 -17.12 2.13
N LYS A 421 19.71 -15.82 1.87
CA LYS A 421 20.80 -14.87 2.17
C LYS A 421 21.16 -14.90 3.65
N GLN A 422 20.17 -14.98 4.54
CA GLN A 422 20.43 -15.06 5.97
C GLN A 422 21.05 -16.39 6.42
N ILE A 423 20.78 -17.49 5.73
CA ILE A 423 21.49 -18.77 5.94
C ILE A 423 22.96 -18.61 5.57
N SER A 424 23.25 -18.02 4.40
CA SER A 424 24.63 -17.76 3.98
C SER A 424 25.39 -16.86 4.98
N ARG A 425 24.76 -15.82 5.50
CA ARG A 425 25.35 -14.98 6.56
C ARG A 425 25.60 -15.74 7.86
N LYS A 426 24.73 -16.68 8.24
CA LYS A 426 25.01 -17.56 9.39
C LYS A 426 26.26 -18.38 9.16
N GLU A 427 26.38 -19.01 8.00
CA GLU A 427 27.53 -19.85 7.64
C GLU A 427 28.82 -19.04 7.61
N GLN A 428 28.78 -17.83 7.05
CA GLN A 428 29.89 -16.88 7.06
C GLN A 428 30.30 -16.50 8.48
N LEU A 429 29.34 -16.13 9.34
CA LEU A 429 29.67 -15.76 10.71
C LEU A 429 30.20 -16.96 11.52
N GLU A 430 29.72 -18.18 11.27
CA GLU A 430 30.23 -19.39 11.92
C GLU A 430 31.71 -19.61 11.63
N GLN A 431 32.14 -19.31 10.40
CA GLN A 431 33.54 -19.42 9.96
C GLN A 431 34.43 -18.26 10.44
N ASN A 432 33.82 -17.12 10.80
CA ASN A 432 34.51 -15.85 11.09
C ASN A 432 34.18 -15.29 12.49
N LYS A 433 33.92 -16.17 13.46
CA LYS A 433 33.61 -15.78 14.86
C LYS A 433 34.73 -14.95 15.49
N ASP A 434 35.98 -15.27 15.18
CA ASP A 434 37.20 -14.56 15.61
C ASP A 434 37.23 -13.10 15.11
N ILE A 435 36.75 -12.85 13.89
CA ILE A 435 36.67 -11.50 13.33
C ILE A 435 35.60 -10.68 14.05
N LEU A 436 34.46 -11.30 14.35
CA LEU A 436 33.43 -10.67 15.18
C LEU A 436 33.98 -10.36 16.58
N GLU A 437 34.67 -11.30 17.23
CA GLU A 437 35.33 -11.09 18.53
C GLU A 437 36.32 -9.92 18.51
N ALA A 438 37.13 -9.82 17.45
CA ALA A 438 38.06 -8.71 17.28
C ALA A 438 37.34 -7.37 17.14
N LYS A 439 36.19 -7.33 16.44
CA LYS A 439 35.35 -6.13 16.34
C LYS A 439 34.69 -5.78 17.68
N LEU A 440 34.16 -6.77 18.40
CA LEU A 440 33.60 -6.59 19.75
C LEU A 440 34.65 -6.04 20.73
N SER A 441 35.87 -6.55 20.65
CA SER A 441 36.98 -6.08 21.49
C SER A 441 37.31 -4.61 21.27
N LYS A 442 37.18 -4.11 20.04
CA LYS A 442 37.35 -2.68 19.72
C LYS A 442 36.25 -1.80 20.33
N GLU A 443 35.04 -2.34 20.48
CA GLU A 443 33.93 -1.72 21.20
C GLU A 443 34.03 -1.93 22.74
N GLY A 444 35.16 -2.43 23.24
CA GLY A 444 35.39 -2.67 24.67
C GLY A 444 34.72 -3.92 25.23
N ILE A 445 34.21 -4.80 24.38
CA ILE A 445 33.49 -6.03 24.78
C ILE A 445 34.42 -7.23 24.63
N LYS A 446 34.82 -7.82 25.76
CA LYS A 446 35.60 -9.06 25.79
C LYS A 446 34.68 -10.26 26.02
N ILE A 447 34.61 -11.15 25.04
CA ILE A 447 33.75 -12.34 25.05
C ILE A 447 34.39 -13.43 24.16
N ASP A 448 34.27 -14.69 24.57
CA ASP A 448 34.61 -15.85 23.74
C ASP A 448 33.32 -16.38 23.12
N LEU A 449 33.25 -16.38 21.79
CA LEU A 449 32.10 -16.74 20.97
C LEU A 449 32.18 -18.19 20.47
N LYS A 450 33.24 -18.95 20.76
CA LYS A 450 33.40 -20.33 20.24
C LYS A 450 32.19 -21.22 20.55
N GLU A 451 31.70 -21.14 21.79
CA GLU A 451 30.56 -21.93 22.27
C GLU A 451 29.19 -21.29 21.99
N TYR A 452 29.14 -20.18 21.24
CA TYR A 452 27.88 -19.48 20.98
C TYR A 452 27.19 -20.05 19.74
N ASP A 453 25.90 -20.36 19.87
CA ASP A 453 25.05 -20.76 18.76
C ASP A 453 24.59 -19.54 17.96
N ILE A 454 24.68 -19.59 16.63
CA ILE A 454 24.17 -18.52 15.76
C ILE A 454 22.73 -18.82 15.35
N VAL A 455 21.81 -17.90 15.70
CA VAL A 455 20.39 -18.01 15.38
C VAL A 455 19.99 -16.91 14.38
N PRO A 456 19.60 -17.28 13.14
CA PRO A 456 19.22 -16.32 12.12
C PRO A 456 17.74 -15.93 12.20
N TYR A 457 17.49 -14.63 12.13
CA TYR A 457 16.15 -14.03 12.06
C TYR A 457 16.03 -13.06 10.88
N VAL A 458 14.80 -12.93 10.38
CA VAL A 458 14.40 -11.83 9.50
C VAL A 458 13.18 -11.16 10.12
N VAL A 459 13.28 -9.86 10.36
CA VAL A 459 12.23 -9.03 10.96
C VAL A 459 11.62 -8.15 9.87
N PHE A 460 10.34 -8.36 9.59
CA PHE A 460 9.60 -7.56 8.62
C PHE A 460 8.79 -6.46 9.30
N LYS A 461 8.58 -5.32 8.62
CA LYS A 461 7.64 -4.27 9.08
C LYS A 461 6.26 -4.86 9.41
N PHE A 462 5.76 -5.77 8.58
CA PHE A 462 4.47 -6.46 8.78
C PHE A 462 4.65 -7.98 8.75
N SER A 463 3.67 -8.71 9.28
CA SER A 463 3.69 -10.18 9.35
C SER A 463 4.06 -10.83 8.01
N PRO A 464 5.15 -11.62 7.97
CA PRO A 464 5.50 -12.40 6.79
C PRO A 464 4.49 -13.54 6.56
N ILE A 465 4.48 -14.12 5.36
CA ILE A 465 3.69 -15.32 5.07
C ILE A 465 4.34 -16.52 5.76
N LEU A 466 5.66 -16.64 5.66
CA LEU A 466 6.43 -17.69 6.32
C LEU A 466 6.74 -17.26 7.74
N SER A 467 6.58 -18.18 8.69
CA SER A 467 7.08 -18.01 10.06
C SER A 467 8.46 -18.66 10.25
N GLN A 468 8.81 -19.61 9.38
CA GLN A 468 10.11 -20.26 9.38
C GLN A 468 10.46 -20.78 7.98
N PHE A 469 11.70 -20.56 7.57
CA PHE A 469 12.31 -21.18 6.39
C PHE A 469 13.62 -21.85 6.82
N GLU A 470 13.65 -23.18 6.76
CA GLU A 470 14.76 -23.99 7.28
C GLU A 470 15.07 -23.64 8.73
N ILE A 471 16.24 -23.04 9.00
CA ILE A 471 16.67 -22.60 10.34
C ILE A 471 16.32 -21.13 10.62
N VAL A 472 15.93 -20.36 9.61
CA VAL A 472 15.66 -18.93 9.72
C VAL A 472 14.24 -18.71 10.21
N LYS A 473 14.10 -17.90 11.25
CA LYS A 473 12.78 -17.46 11.75
C LYS A 473 12.41 -16.13 11.09
N LEU A 474 11.20 -16.05 10.56
CA LEU A 474 10.67 -14.86 9.90
C LEU A 474 9.55 -14.32 10.78
N ILE A 475 9.65 -13.07 11.22
CA ILE A 475 8.77 -12.49 12.23
C ILE A 475 8.35 -11.07 11.85
N SER A 476 7.24 -10.60 12.41
CA SER A 476 6.88 -9.18 12.31
C SER A 476 7.66 -8.35 13.33
N PHE A 477 7.71 -7.03 13.12
CA PHE A 477 8.29 -6.09 14.07
C PHE A 477 7.58 -6.14 15.43
N ASP A 478 6.26 -6.29 15.44
CA ASP A 478 5.47 -6.39 16.66
C ASP A 478 5.87 -7.62 17.49
N ASP A 479 6.22 -8.71 16.81
CA ASP A 479 6.66 -9.95 17.43
C ASP A 479 8.07 -9.87 17.98
N VAL A 480 8.89 -8.87 17.60
CA VAL A 480 10.20 -8.63 18.24
C VAL A 480 9.99 -8.42 19.74
N SER A 481 8.89 -7.77 20.11
CA SER A 481 8.46 -7.62 21.51
C SER A 481 7.78 -8.89 22.07
N ASN A 482 7.34 -9.81 21.24
CA ASN A 482 6.84 -11.15 21.62
C ASN A 482 7.92 -12.15 22.09
N ILE A 483 9.11 -12.02 21.52
CA ILE A 483 10.01 -13.18 21.38
C ILE A 483 11.10 -13.21 22.45
N ASN A 484 11.22 -14.39 23.05
CA ASN A 484 12.47 -14.85 23.67
C ASN A 484 13.37 -15.37 22.54
N PHE A 485 14.32 -14.53 22.10
CA PHE A 485 15.28 -14.91 21.06
C PHE A 485 16.15 -16.11 21.50
#